data_AF-A0A6N3UHH5-F1
#
_entry.id   AF-A0A6N3UHH5-F1
#
_cell.length_a   1.000
_cell.length_b   1.000
_cell.length_c   1.000
_cell.angle_alpha   90.00
_cell.angle_beta   90.00
_cell.angle_gamma   90.00
#
_symmetry.space_group_name_H-M   'P 1'
#
loop_
_entity.id
_entity.type
_entity.pdbx_description
1 polymer ?
#
loop_
_entity_poly.entity_id
_entity_poly.type
_entity_poly.pdbx_seq_one_letter_code
_entity_poly.pdbx_strand_id
1 'polypeptide(L)' 'MNWIKLEQLLLKGHAGRTVAVEPALDHAALCEQALRLAGGLQQRGVQRIAVYLEDAAELAVT' A
#
# COMPACT_ATOMS: atom_id res chain seq x y z
N MET A 1 16.81 17.66 0.96
CA MET A 1 15.47 17.07 0.85
C MET A 1 15.33 16.02 1.95
N ASN A 2 14.52 16.25 2.99
CA ASN A 2 14.29 15.27 4.05
C ASN A 2 12.97 14.57 3.73
N TRP A 3 13.04 13.45 3.01
CA TRP A 3 11.83 12.71 2.63
C TRP A 3 11.37 11.87 3.82
N ILE A 4 10.10 12.01 4.17
CA ILE A 4 9.46 11.14 5.15
C ILE A 4 9.57 9.71 4.60
N LYS A 5 10.01 8.77 5.44
CA LYS A 5 10.09 7.37 5.04
C LYS A 5 8.70 6.87 4.64
N LEU A 6 8.61 6.08 3.57
CA LEU A 6 7.33 5.64 3.02
C LEU A 6 6.47 4.94 4.08
N GLU A 7 7.09 4.14 4.96
CA GLU A 7 6.40 3.51 6.08
C GLU A 7 5.77 4.52 7.05
N GLN A 8 6.34 5.72 7.19
CA GLN A 8 5.76 6.77 8.04
C GLN A 8 4.56 7.47 7.39
N LEU A 9 4.46 7.48 6.06
CA LEU A 9 3.24 7.91 5.36
C LEU A 9 2.09 6.91 5.55
N LEU A 10 2.44 5.62 5.69
CA LEU A 10 1.48 4.57 6.01
C LEU A 10 1.10 4.55 7.49
N LEU A 11 2.02 4.85 8.40
CA LEU A 11 1.77 4.78 9.85
C LEU A 11 1.08 6.03 10.43
N LYS A 12 1.32 7.22 9.88
CA LYS A 12 0.63 8.46 10.29
C LYS A 12 -0.57 8.74 9.38
N GLY A 13 -1.55 7.86 9.44
CA GLY A 13 -2.80 7.99 8.69
C GLY A 13 -3.62 9.19 9.10
N HIS A 14 -4.19 9.88 8.12
CA HIS A 14 -5.26 10.86 8.35
C HIS A 14 -6.59 10.12 8.24
N ALA A 15 -7.37 10.08 9.33
CA ALA A 15 -8.66 9.40 9.35
C ALA A 15 -9.59 9.94 8.24
N GLY A 16 -10.20 9.05 7.46
CA GLY A 16 -11.11 9.42 6.38
C GLY A 16 -10.44 9.96 5.10
N ARG A 17 -9.10 9.94 5.00
CA ARG A 17 -8.42 10.29 3.75
C ARG A 17 -8.68 9.20 2.70
N THR A 18 -9.38 9.55 1.63
CA THR A 18 -9.48 8.73 0.42
C THR A 18 -8.11 8.57 -0.23
N VAL A 19 -7.73 7.34 -0.55
CA VAL A 19 -6.44 6.97 -1.17
C VAL A 19 -6.61 6.29 -2.52
N ALA A 20 -7.79 5.73 -2.82
CA ALA A 20 -8.15 5.25 -4.15
C ALA A 20 -9.61 5.63 -4.45
N VAL A 21 -9.90 5.89 -5.73
CA VAL A 21 -11.24 6.29 -6.20
C VAL A 21 -12.06 5.06 -6.56
N GLU A 22 -11.48 4.11 -7.31
CA GLU A 22 -12.11 2.86 -7.71
C GLU A 22 -11.10 1.70 -7.65
N PRO A 23 -11.31 0.68 -6.80
CA PRO A 23 -12.31 0.66 -5.73
C PRO A 23 -12.04 1.78 -4.71
N ALA A 24 -13.11 2.39 -4.18
CA ALA A 24 -12.99 3.42 -3.17
C ALA A 24 -12.30 2.85 -1.92
N LEU A 25 -11.15 3.42 -1.56
CA LEU A 25 -10.39 3.04 -0.38
C LEU A 25 -10.04 4.29 0.42
N ASP A 26 -10.27 4.21 1.73
CA ASP A 26 -9.64 5.13 2.67
C ASP A 26 -8.32 4.56 3.19
N HIS A 27 -7.56 5.42 3.88
CA HIS A 27 -6.25 5.06 4.40
C HIS A 27 -6.30 3.88 5.40
N ALA A 28 -7.36 3.78 6.21
CA ALA A 28 -7.50 2.70 7.17
C ALA A 28 -7.73 1.35 6.48
N ALA A 29 -8.61 1.31 5.48
CA ALA A 29 -8.88 0.14 4.67
C ALA A 29 -7.64 -0.32 3.89
N LEU A 30 -6.86 0.62 3.34
CA LEU A 30 -5.60 0.31 2.67
C LEU A 30 -4.60 -0.36 3.63
N CYS A 31 -4.40 0.22 4.82
CA CYS A 31 -3.51 -0.33 5.84
C CYS A 31 -3.92 -1.75 6.26
N GLU A 32 -5.22 -1.96 6.49
CA GLU A 32 -5.74 -3.29 6.86
C GLU A 32 -5.47 -4.32 5.76
N GLN A 33 -5.79 -4.00 4.50
CA GLN A 33 -5.57 -4.89 3.36
C GLN A 33 -4.08 -5.20 3.15
N ALA A 34 -3.22 -4.19 3.24
CA ALA A 34 -1.77 -4.35 3.12
C ALA A 34 -1.19 -5.26 4.21
N LEU A 35 -1.63 -5.08 5.46
CA LEU A 35 -1.18 -5.92 6.58
C LEU A 35 -1.65 -7.36 6.46
N ARG A 36 -2.90 -7.59 6.02
CA ARG A 36 -3.42 -8.95 5.76
C ARG A 36 -2.62 -9.64 4.64
N LEU A 37 -2.33 -8.93 3.56
CA LEU A 37 -1.50 -9.42 2.47
C LEU A 37 -0.09 -9.77 2.97
N ALA A 38 0.55 -8.86 3.69
CA ALA A 38 1.88 -9.07 4.26
C ALA A 38 1.92 -10.27 5.20
N GLY A 39 0.91 -10.45 6.06
CA GLY A 39 0.78 -11.62 6.94
C GLY A 39 0.67 -12.93 6.17
N GLY A 40 -0.16 -12.97 5.11
CA GLY A 40 -0.28 -14.16 4.26
C GLY A 40 1.02 -14.50 3.51
N LEU A 41 1.74 -13.48 3.02
CA LEU A 41 3.04 -13.65 2.36
C LEU A 41 4.12 -14.14 3.34
N GLN A 42 4.14 -13.58 4.55
CA GLN A 42 5.06 -13.98 5.61
C GLN A 42 4.83 -15.44 6.03
N GLN A 43 3.58 -15.85 6.25
CA GLN A 43 3.25 -17.25 6.57
C GLN A 43 3.69 -18.24 5.50
N ARG A 44 3.72 -17.79 4.24
CA ARG A 44 4.18 -18.57 3.08
C ARG A 44 5.70 -18.47 2.84
N GLY A 45 6.44 -17.74 3.67
CA GLY A 45 7.89 -17.54 3.54
C GLY A 45 8.29 -16.78 2.26
N VAL A 46 7.39 -15.98 1.69
CA VAL A 46 7.66 -15.25 0.45
C VAL A 46 8.60 -14.09 0.72
N GLN A 47 9.76 -14.07 0.06
CA GLN A 47 10.76 -13.00 0.18
C GLN A 47 10.80 -12.06 -1.04
N ARG A 48 10.35 -12.54 -2.21
CA ARG A 48 10.40 -11.81 -3.48
C ARG A 48 9.10 -12.05 -4.25
N ILE A 49 8.53 -10.97 -4.78
CA ILE A 49 7.28 -11.00 -5.53
C ILE A 49 7.52 -10.25 -6.84
N ALA A 50 7.18 -10.89 -7.96
CA ALA A 50 7.07 -10.20 -9.23
C ALA A 50 5.67 -9.57 -9.30
N VAL A 51 5.61 -8.27 -9.57
CA VAL A 51 4.37 -7.54 -9.78
C VAL A 51 4.25 -7.27 -11.27
N TYR A 52 3.22 -7.83 -11.90
CA TYR A 52 2.85 -7.52 -13.28
C TYR A 52 1.66 -6.56 -13.24
N LEU A 53 1.80 -5.41 -13.90
CA LEU A 53 0.76 -4.41 -14.07
C LEU A 53 0.54 -4.23 -15.57
N GLU A 54 -0.71 -4.08 -15.99
CA GLU A 54 -1.06 -3.85 -17.39
C GLU A 54 -0.62 -2.45 -17.83
N ASP A 55 -0.67 -1.47 -16.93
CA ASP A 55 -0.13 -0.12 -17.12
C ASP A 55 0.87 0.24 -16.00
N ALA A 56 2.10 0.58 -16.39
CA ALA A 56 3.14 1.00 -15.44
C ALA A 56 2.81 2.35 -14.75
N ALA A 57 1.92 3.16 -15.35
CA ALA A 57 1.39 4.35 -14.71
C ALA A 57 0.56 4.02 -13.45
N GLU A 58 0.05 2.79 -13.30
CA GLU A 58 -0.62 2.34 -12.07
C GLU A 58 0.33 2.26 -10.87
N LEU A 59 1.65 2.15 -11.11
CA LEU A 59 2.66 2.18 -10.05
C LEU A 59 3.21 3.59 -9.79
N ALA A 60 2.88 4.57 -10.64
CA ALA A 60 3.38 5.93 -10.51
C ALA A 60 2.74 6.61 -9.29
N VAL A 61 3.34 6.41 -8.11
CA VAL A 61 3.11 7.25 -6.94
C VAL A 61 3.76 8.61 -7.23
N THR A 62 3.03 9.52 -7.86
CA THR A 62 3.41 10.94 -8.01
C THR A 62 3.00 11.76 -6.81
#